data_AF-A0AAU5U5V5-F1
#
_entry.id   AF-A0AAU5U5V5-F1
#
_cell.length_a   1.000
_cell.length_b   1.000
_cell.length_c   1.000
_cell.angle_alpha   90.00
_cell.angle_beta   90.00
_cell.angle_gamma   90.00
#
_symmetry.space_group_name_H-M   'P 1'
#
loop_
_entity.id
_entity.type
_entity.pdbx_description
1 polymer ?
#
loop_
_entity_poly.entity_id
_entity_poly.type
_entity_poly.pdbx_seq_one_letter_code
_entity_poly.pdbx_strand_id
1 'polypeptide(L)'
;MSPRVLHDPASGEVDLTAPAAELRRLARAVAEGEGLLWTAAGPDGDALAGVEISDAPGPGVRVSLDPVRRVLLIGGDSDARALLAANLHDMADAEDGGHLHVDHFPDHPYLAEGSLPLVVNSPHGGMPRG
;
A
#
# COMPACT_ATOMS: atom_id res chain seq x y z
N MET A 1 9.23 13.13 8.05
CA MET A 1 8.38 12.04 8.58
C MET A 1 8.80 10.75 7.89
N SER A 2 8.84 9.62 8.58
CA SER A 2 9.16 8.32 7.97
C SER A 2 7.86 7.58 7.62
N PRO A 3 7.86 6.67 6.63
CA PRO A 3 6.72 5.79 6.37
C PRO A 3 6.33 4.99 7.61
N ARG A 4 5.03 4.77 7.75
CA ARG A 4 4.42 3.90 8.76
C ARG A 4 3.38 3.02 8.07
N VAL A 5 3.41 1.75 8.42
CA VAL A 5 2.45 0.74 7.96
C VAL A 5 1.90 0.05 9.19
N LEU A 6 0.60 -0.04 9.33
CA LEU A 6 -0.07 -0.69 10.46
C LEU A 6 -1.01 -1.76 9.95
N HIS A 7 -1.10 -2.87 10.66
CA HIS A 7 -2.04 -3.93 10.34
C HIS A 7 -3.00 -4.11 11.52
N ASP A 8 -4.29 -3.82 11.33
CA ASP A 8 -5.32 -4.06 12.34
C ASP A 8 -5.67 -5.56 12.39
N PRO A 9 -5.36 -6.29 13.47
CA PRO A 9 -5.66 -7.71 13.57
C PRO A 9 -7.16 -8.04 13.59
N ALA A 10 -8.02 -7.07 13.95
CA ALA A 10 -9.46 -7.30 14.07
C ALA A 10 -10.16 -7.29 12.71
N SER A 11 -9.78 -6.38 11.83
CA SER A 11 -10.33 -6.25 10.47
C SER A 11 -9.47 -6.89 9.38
N GLY A 12 -8.16 -7.05 9.63
CA GLY A 12 -7.16 -7.42 8.62
C GLY A 12 -6.75 -6.26 7.72
N GLU A 13 -7.25 -5.05 7.96
CA GLU A 13 -6.91 -3.85 7.20
C GLU A 13 -5.48 -3.40 7.44
N VAL A 14 -4.85 -2.86 6.41
CA VAL A 14 -3.52 -2.28 6.47
C VAL A 14 -3.57 -0.79 6.19
N ASP A 15 -3.12 0.02 7.14
CA ASP A 15 -2.98 1.47 7.02
C ASP A 15 -1.56 1.84 6.60
N LEU A 16 -1.40 2.46 5.43
CA LEU A 16 -0.15 3.05 4.96
C LEU A 16 -0.22 4.57 5.10
N THR A 17 0.74 5.15 5.81
CA THR A 17 0.98 6.60 5.87
C THR A 17 2.43 6.88 5.53
N ALA A 18 2.68 7.76 4.56
CA ALA A 18 4.04 8.13 4.20
C ALA A 18 4.08 9.56 3.63
N PRO A 19 5.24 10.24 3.70
CA PRO A 19 5.43 11.50 2.98
C PRO A 19 5.27 11.32 1.46
N ALA A 20 4.92 12.39 0.75
CA ALA A 20 4.75 12.39 -0.70
C ALA A 20 5.95 11.77 -1.44
N ALA A 21 7.17 12.10 -1.04
CA ALA A 21 8.37 11.54 -1.66
C ALA A 21 8.48 10.02 -1.52
N GLU A 22 8.06 9.46 -0.39
CA GLU A 22 8.09 8.02 -0.14
C GLU A 22 6.92 7.30 -0.82
N LEU A 23 5.74 7.91 -0.89
CA LEU A 23 4.64 7.38 -1.70
C LEU A 23 5.01 7.34 -3.19
N ARG A 24 5.68 8.37 -3.72
CA ARG A 24 6.18 8.34 -5.11
C ARG A 24 7.25 7.27 -5.33
N ARG A 25 8.13 7.03 -4.35
CA ARG A 25 9.09 5.91 -4.41
C ARG A 25 8.38 4.56 -4.42
N LEU A 26 7.36 4.39 -3.58
CA LEU A 26 6.56 3.17 -3.53
C LEU A 26 5.80 2.96 -4.84
N ALA A 27 5.17 4.01 -5.38
CA ALA A 27 4.49 3.98 -6.68
C ALA A 27 5.43 3.50 -7.80
N ARG A 28 6.66 4.03 -7.84
CA ARG A 28 7.69 3.59 -8.79
C ARG A 28 8.05 2.11 -8.60
N ALA A 29 8.29 1.67 -7.37
CA ALA A 29 8.61 0.27 -7.08
C ALA A 29 7.46 -0.67 -7.50
N VAL A 30 6.21 -0.31 -7.21
CA VAL A 30 5.02 -1.05 -7.65
C VAL A 30 4.95 -1.12 -9.17
N ALA A 31 5.14 -0.02 -9.89
CA ALA A 31 5.14 -0.01 -11.35
C ALA A 31 6.26 -0.88 -11.96
N GLU A 32 7.44 -0.85 -11.35
CA GLU A 32 8.61 -1.65 -11.78
C GLU A 32 8.48 -3.13 -11.41
N GLY A 33 7.60 -3.47 -10.46
CA GLY A 33 7.39 -4.83 -9.99
C GLY A 33 8.45 -5.32 -9.02
N GLU A 34 9.30 -4.44 -8.51
CA GLU A 34 10.33 -4.79 -7.54
C GLU A 34 10.65 -3.62 -6.61
N GLY A 35 10.96 -3.93 -5.37
CA GLY A 35 11.49 -2.95 -4.43
C GLY A 35 11.13 -3.22 -2.98
N LEU A 36 11.69 -2.39 -2.11
CA LEU A 36 11.52 -2.51 -0.68
C LEU A 36 11.50 -1.13 -0.05
N LEU A 37 10.44 -0.85 0.70
CA LEU A 37 10.28 0.35 1.50
C LEU A 37 10.33 -0.02 2.98
N TRP A 38 11.33 0.49 3.70
CA TRP A 38 11.43 0.28 5.14
C TRP A 38 10.67 1.36 5.92
N THR A 39 9.99 0.95 6.98
CA THR A 39 9.36 1.87 7.94
C THR A 39 10.29 2.10 9.12
N ALA A 40 10.02 3.15 9.90
CA ALA A 40 10.66 3.34 11.20
C ALA A 40 9.90 2.58 12.30
N ALA A 41 9.62 1.29 12.11
CA ALA A 41 8.87 0.49 13.07
C ALA A 41 9.56 0.48 14.45
N GLY A 42 8.81 0.85 15.49
CA GLY A 42 9.23 0.69 16.88
C GLY A 42 9.03 -0.75 17.37
N PRO A 43 9.62 -1.14 18.51
CA PRO A 43 9.58 -2.51 19.02
C PRO A 43 8.18 -2.99 19.45
N ASP A 44 7.23 -2.08 19.67
CA ASP A 44 5.88 -2.38 20.14
C ASP A 44 4.81 -2.14 19.06
N GLY A 45 3.83 -3.05 18.99
CA GLY A 45 2.53 -2.83 18.35
C GLY A 45 2.42 -3.22 16.88
N ASP A 46 1.22 -2.99 16.33
CA ASP A 46 0.68 -3.39 15.02
C ASP A 46 1.43 -2.87 13.78
N ALA A 47 2.60 -2.23 13.98
CA ALA A 47 3.40 -1.66 12.89
C ALA A 47 4.18 -2.73 12.11
N LEU A 48 4.13 -2.66 10.79
CA LEU A 48 4.94 -3.50 9.91
C LEU A 48 6.31 -2.85 9.69
N ALA A 49 7.35 -3.68 9.56
CA ALA A 49 8.73 -3.28 9.32
C ALA A 49 8.93 -2.65 7.94
N GLY A 50 8.08 -2.99 6.95
CA GLY A 50 8.24 -2.50 5.59
C GLY A 50 7.14 -2.95 4.64
N VAL A 51 7.31 -2.56 3.37
CA VAL A 51 6.54 -3.02 2.21
C VAL A 51 7.50 -3.56 1.17
N GLU A 52 7.28 -4.79 0.72
CA GLU A 52 8.07 -5.45 -0.32
C GLU A 52 7.21 -5.67 -1.56
N ILE A 53 7.77 -5.30 -2.70
CA ILE A 53 7.13 -5.41 -4.01
C ILE A 53 7.83 -6.53 -4.77
N SER A 54 7.05 -7.41 -5.36
CA SER A 54 7.57 -8.45 -6.22
C SER A 54 6.71 -8.68 -7.47
N ASP A 55 7.37 -9.15 -8.52
CA ASP A 55 6.70 -9.63 -9.71
C ASP A 55 6.10 -11.00 -9.49
N ALA A 56 4.80 -11.10 -9.77
CA ALA A 56 4.04 -12.30 -9.53
C ALA A 56 3.06 -12.53 -10.69
N PRO A 57 2.98 -13.76 -11.22
CA PRO A 57 2.04 -14.07 -12.28
C PRO A 57 0.60 -14.15 -11.75
N GLY A 58 -0.37 -13.88 -12.62
CA GLY A 58 -1.79 -13.98 -12.33
C GLY A 58 -2.48 -12.62 -12.31
N PRO A 59 -3.82 -12.58 -12.43
CA PRO A 59 -4.56 -11.33 -12.55
C PRO A 59 -4.68 -10.60 -11.22
N GLY A 60 -4.48 -9.29 -11.25
CA GLY A 60 -4.68 -8.38 -10.12
C GLY A 60 -3.46 -8.25 -9.21
N VAL A 61 -3.53 -7.29 -8.30
CA VAL A 61 -2.56 -7.13 -7.21
C VAL A 61 -2.99 -7.97 -6.01
N ARG A 62 -2.09 -8.82 -5.53
CA ARG A 62 -2.17 -9.52 -4.26
C ARG A 62 -1.51 -8.70 -3.16
N VAL A 63 -2.29 -8.30 -2.17
CA VAL A 63 -1.78 -7.72 -0.91
C VAL A 63 -1.85 -8.77 0.19
N SER A 64 -0.72 -9.05 0.84
CA SER A 64 -0.64 -10.06 1.91
C SER A 64 0.42 -9.72 2.95
N LEU A 65 0.47 -10.47 4.04
CA LEU A 65 1.41 -10.23 5.14
C LEU A 65 2.44 -11.37 5.23
N ASP A 66 3.71 -11.02 5.40
CA ASP A 66 4.71 -11.92 5.96
C ASP A 66 4.77 -11.71 7.48
N PRO A 67 4.22 -12.63 8.30
CA PRO A 67 4.15 -12.44 9.74
C PRO A 67 5.52 -12.60 10.42
N VAL A 68 6.46 -13.32 9.81
CA VAL A 68 7.79 -13.57 10.38
C VAL A 68 8.67 -12.35 10.18
N ARG A 69 8.72 -11.82 8.95
CA ARG A 69 9.47 -10.61 8.63
C ARG A 69 8.72 -9.33 9.01
N ARG A 70 7.43 -9.44 9.31
CA ARG A 70 6.50 -8.33 9.57
C ARG A 70 6.47 -7.32 8.42
N VAL A 71 6.34 -7.81 7.20
CA VAL A 71 6.37 -6.98 5.98
C VAL A 71 5.07 -7.16 5.21
N LEU A 72 4.54 -6.06 4.68
CA LEU A 72 3.45 -6.08 3.70
C LEU A 72 4.03 -6.52 2.35
N LEU A 73 3.47 -7.57 1.76
CA LEU A 73 3.83 -8.06 0.45
C LEU A 73 2.81 -7.56 -0.58
N ILE A 74 3.29 -6.91 -1.64
CA ILE A 74 2.48 -6.47 -2.78
C ILE A 74 3.07 -7.11 -4.02
N GLY A 75 2.32 -8.02 -4.66
CA GLY A 75 2.71 -8.61 -5.93
C GLY A 75 1.53 -8.66 -6.90
N GLY A 76 1.78 -8.85 -8.19
CA GLY A 76 0.71 -8.93 -9.19
C GLY A 76 1.23 -8.69 -10.60
N ASP A 77 0.36 -8.83 -11.59
CA ASP A 77 0.69 -8.54 -12.98
C ASP A 77 0.97 -7.06 -13.24
N SER A 78 1.63 -6.77 -14.36
CA SER A 78 2.05 -5.42 -14.74
C SER A 78 0.90 -4.44 -14.83
N ASP A 79 -0.26 -4.85 -15.37
CA ASP A 79 -1.36 -3.95 -15.68
C ASP A 79 -2.06 -3.54 -14.39
N ALA A 80 -2.34 -4.49 -13.51
CA ALA A 80 -2.92 -4.22 -12.20
C ALA A 80 -1.98 -3.39 -11.31
N ARG A 81 -0.67 -3.67 -11.34
CA ARG A 81 0.32 -2.85 -10.62
C ARG A 81 0.41 -1.44 -11.16
N ALA A 82 0.32 -1.23 -12.47
CA ALA A 82 0.33 0.11 -13.05
C ALA A 82 -0.84 0.95 -12.51
N LEU A 83 -2.01 0.36 -12.32
CA LEU A 83 -3.16 1.02 -11.69
C LEU A 83 -2.89 1.38 -10.21
N LEU A 84 -2.34 0.44 -9.43
CA LEU A 84 -2.00 0.72 -8.03
C LEU A 84 -0.92 1.80 -7.93
N ALA A 85 0.09 1.77 -8.80
CA ALA A 85 1.13 2.79 -8.85
C ALA A 85 0.57 4.18 -9.17
N ALA A 86 -0.37 4.28 -10.11
CA ALA A 86 -1.05 5.54 -10.42
C ALA A 86 -1.80 6.08 -9.19
N ASN A 87 -2.58 5.22 -8.53
CA ASN A 87 -3.30 5.59 -7.31
C ASN A 87 -2.37 6.06 -6.17
N LEU A 88 -1.22 5.40 -5.98
CA LEU A 88 -0.20 5.83 -5.02
C LEU A 88 0.41 7.19 -5.39
N HIS A 89 0.58 7.46 -6.68
CA HIS A 89 1.06 8.75 -7.18
C HIS A 89 0.04 9.86 -6.92
N ASP A 90 -1.22 9.61 -7.23
CA ASP A 90 -2.33 10.54 -7.00
C ASP A 90 -2.45 10.86 -5.50
N MET A 91 -2.36 9.85 -4.63
CA MET A 91 -2.34 10.07 -3.18
C MET A 91 -1.11 10.85 -2.69
N ALA A 92 0.03 10.73 -3.37
CA ALA A 92 1.22 11.52 -3.06
C ALA A 92 1.08 13.00 -3.45
N ASP A 93 0.26 13.28 -4.47
CA ASP A 93 0.00 14.62 -5.01
C ASP A 93 -1.25 15.27 -4.38
N ALA A 94 -2.06 14.52 -3.63
CA ALA A 94 -3.23 15.03 -2.92
C ALA A 94 -2.85 16.12 -1.91
N GLU A 95 -3.26 17.37 -2.18
CA GLU A 95 -2.95 18.54 -1.35
C GLU A 95 -4.01 18.80 -0.26
N ASP A 96 -5.22 18.26 -0.42
CA ASP A 96 -6.40 18.55 0.40
C ASP A 96 -6.65 17.52 1.51
N GLY A 97 -5.82 16.48 1.60
CA GLY A 97 -5.94 15.43 2.59
C GLY A 97 -6.57 14.15 2.04
N GLY A 98 -7.25 13.40 2.90
CA GLY A 98 -7.97 12.18 2.54
C GLY A 98 -7.16 10.89 2.61
N HIS A 99 -7.82 9.81 2.23
CA HIS A 99 -7.26 8.48 2.11
C HIS A 99 -7.99 7.70 1.00
N LEU A 100 -7.28 6.74 0.40
CA LEU A 100 -7.81 5.82 -0.59
C LEU A 100 -7.99 4.45 0.03
N HIS A 101 -9.19 3.89 -0.08
CA HIS A 101 -9.46 2.48 0.19
C HIS A 101 -9.15 1.64 -1.05
N VAL A 102 -8.35 0.61 -0.87
CA VAL A 102 -7.94 -0.34 -1.91
C VAL A 102 -8.40 -1.72 -1.45
N ASP A 103 -9.54 -2.14 -2.00
CA ASP A 103 -10.23 -3.38 -1.66
C ASP A 103 -10.44 -4.27 -2.88
N HIS A 104 -10.61 -5.57 -2.62
CA HIS A 104 -11.05 -6.51 -3.65
C HIS A 104 -12.54 -6.34 -3.91
N PHE A 105 -12.88 -6.15 -5.19
CA PHE A 105 -14.24 -6.24 -5.70
C PHE A 105 -14.28 -7.30 -6.80
N PRO A 106 -15.18 -8.31 -6.74
CA PRO A 106 -15.18 -9.45 -7.66
C PRO A 106 -15.18 -9.10 -9.16
N ASP A 107 -15.78 -7.96 -9.53
CA ASP A 107 -15.90 -7.51 -10.92
C ASP A 107 -14.84 -6.45 -11.31
N HIS A 108 -13.83 -6.22 -10.46
CA HIS A 108 -12.79 -5.23 -10.69
C HIS A 108 -11.40 -5.88 -10.70
N PRO A 109 -10.59 -5.74 -11.77
CA PRO A 109 -9.30 -6.41 -11.91
C PRO A 109 -8.18 -5.81 -11.04
N TYR A 110 -8.54 -5.11 -9.95
CA TYR A 110 -7.58 -4.30 -9.20
C TYR A 110 -6.83 -5.10 -8.16
N LEU A 111 -7.51 -5.51 -7.08
CA LEU A 111 -6.96 -6.50 -6.17
C LEU A 111 -7.38 -7.91 -6.59
N ALA A 112 -6.52 -8.89 -6.35
CA ALA A 112 -6.85 -10.30 -6.45
C ALA A 112 -7.67 -10.76 -5.23
N GLU A 113 -8.52 -11.76 -5.40
CA GLU A 113 -9.36 -12.32 -4.33
C GLU A 113 -8.53 -12.71 -3.10
N GLY A 114 -9.05 -12.40 -1.91
CA GLY A 114 -8.44 -12.68 -0.61
C GLY A 114 -7.26 -11.78 -0.23
N SER A 115 -7.00 -10.71 -1.00
CA SER A 115 -6.02 -9.68 -0.63
C SER A 115 -6.47 -8.98 0.65
N LEU A 116 -5.51 -8.53 1.46
CA LEU A 116 -5.81 -7.66 2.60
C LEU A 116 -6.28 -6.28 2.10
N PRO A 117 -7.31 -5.69 2.72
CA PRO A 117 -7.67 -4.29 2.53
C PRO A 117 -6.47 -3.37 2.79
N LEU A 118 -6.28 -2.36 1.94
CA LEU A 118 -5.21 -1.38 2.09
C LEU A 118 -5.80 0.03 2.09
N VAL A 119 -5.52 0.80 3.13
CA VAL A 119 -5.82 2.22 3.21
C VAL A 119 -4.55 3.03 2.99
N VAL A 120 -4.52 3.85 1.95
CA VAL A 120 -3.40 4.75 1.66
C VAL A 120 -3.78 6.16 2.08
N ASN A 121 -3.11 6.67 3.10
CA ASN A 121 -3.35 8.00 3.62
C ASN A 121 -2.55 9.05 2.84
N SER A 122 -3.18 10.20 2.54
CA SER A 122 -2.49 11.34 1.96
C SER A 122 -1.38 11.84 2.90
N PRO A 123 -0.30 12.45 2.36
CA PRO A 123 0.75 13.08 3.16
C PRO A 123 0.24 14.19 4.10
N HIS A 124 -0.90 14.79 3.77
CA HIS A 124 -1.50 15.90 4.51
C HIS A 124 -2.54 15.43 5.56
N GLY A 125 -2.99 14.17 5.49
CA GLY A 125 -3.95 13.56 6.41
C GLY A 125 -5.33 14.23 6.40
N GLY A 126 -6.24 13.72 7.24
CA GLY A 126 -7.57 14.32 7.44
C GLY A 126 -8.58 14.03 6.32
N MET A 127 -9.74 14.69 6.38
CA MET A 127 -10.77 14.63 5.32
C MET A 127 -10.43 15.62 4.19
N PRO A 128 -10.68 15.28 2.91
CA PRO A 128 -10.56 16.21 1.79
C PRO A 128 -11.35 17.50 2.07
N ARG A 129 -10.72 18.66 1.91
CA ARG A 129 -11.42 19.95 1.99
C ARG A 129 -11.83 20.36 0.58
N GLY A 130 -13.09 20.07 0.23
CA GLY A 130 -13.70 20.46 -1.03
C GLY A 130 -13.83 21.97 -1.24
#